data_AF-A0A1V5TKB7-F1
#
_entry.id   AF-A0A1V5TKB7-F1
#
_cell.length_a   1.000
_cell.length_b   1.000
_cell.length_c   1.000
_cell.angle_alpha   90.00
_cell.angle_beta   90.00
_cell.angle_gamma   90.00
#
_symmetry.space_group_name_H-M   'P 1'
#
loop_
_entity.id
_entity.type
_entity.pdbx_description
1 polymer ?
#
loop_
_entity_poly.entity_id
_entity_poly.type
_entity_poly.pdbx_seq_one_letter_code
_entity_poly.pdbx_strand_id
1 'polypeptide(L)'
;MKSEKYLSEIIKFKTLTPIFIAQNQANDLSPYSDFVQEENQIIYLDEQKFEKALFSKQGLLDEYVKSIRNKIDKSKTQSTFDLKSFLEKNFDTVNDFIKFKVPVDQDLKHQKIKRFINTSGRPYIPGSTIKGALRTAIIYNWLMNSDSGKKVINSLISKVQEIFNKIEKLDQEKKNSQITKDKIKSIDKGLKNLRSRKNIDKELNNIYDEQKLFGKIDKENKSGLDSRFIQVTDSEPFKMENISVLKLQRIKLRDNFEVSPLPSETLNPNIINTFTLKLEKSFIQPELTVFNSLDIKNIFKVLNEFSLASIIYELESFNSFHNIEIKNDKGNKTDYSNIIEFYNELKTIIEQNRNEFCVLRLGSGKTYFDNSIGLVLYKSNKEAFKQYRSLLELGKNPQTKKLVEGRFPTTRTIVEATKLPIGWIALSNDGDLLNFELYKTKIKKNESISFQPKTSTSTPIPNKDFIIAEIINDKSKPPRVKIIEGDYTGKETILSGVRLEGFGLKNGSKVYVQLLVEKKNLIKADYKGKVE
;
A
#
# COMPACT_ATOMS: atom_id res chain seq x y z
N MET A 1 -15.30 -11.66 27.23
CA MET A 1 -15.79 -12.70 26.29
C MET A 1 -16.04 -12.15 24.86
N LYS A 2 -15.13 -11.39 24.25
CA LYS A 2 -15.23 -10.95 22.82
C LYS A 2 -14.10 -11.49 21.93
N SER A 3 -13.13 -12.21 22.51
CA SER A 3 -11.92 -12.70 21.81
C SER A 3 -12.12 -13.98 21.01
N GLU A 4 -13.20 -14.74 21.22
CA GLU A 4 -13.40 -16.03 20.54
C GLU A 4 -13.93 -15.89 19.09
N LYS A 5 -14.55 -14.75 18.77
CA LYS A 5 -15.28 -14.54 17.50
C LYS A 5 -14.35 -14.37 16.28
N TYR A 6 -13.17 -13.81 16.48
CA TYR A 6 -12.25 -13.48 15.39
C TYR A 6 -10.91 -14.19 15.57
N LEU A 7 -10.32 -14.64 14.48
CA LEU A 7 -8.86 -14.78 14.38
C LEU A 7 -8.30 -13.37 14.18
N SER A 8 -7.35 -12.96 15.01
CA SER A 8 -6.75 -11.62 14.97
C SER A 8 -5.23 -11.75 14.90
N GLU A 9 -4.66 -11.28 13.80
CA GLU A 9 -3.22 -11.35 13.55
C GLU A 9 -2.65 -9.93 13.47
N ILE A 10 -1.54 -9.70 14.18
CA ILE A 10 -0.77 -8.46 14.03
C ILE A 10 0.18 -8.66 12.86
N ILE A 11 -0.05 -7.93 11.78
CA ILE A 11 0.77 -7.99 10.58
C ILE A 11 1.77 -6.85 10.64
N LYS A 12 3.06 -7.20 10.60
CA LYS A 12 4.15 -6.25 10.40
C LYS A 12 4.27 -5.98 8.91
N PHE A 13 4.59 -4.74 8.56
CA PHE A 13 4.95 -4.39 7.20
C PHE A 13 6.20 -3.54 7.16
N LYS A 14 6.93 -3.67 6.05
CA LYS A 14 8.10 -2.86 5.73
C LYS A 14 7.90 -2.16 4.39
N THR A 15 8.15 -0.86 4.33
CA THR A 15 8.19 -0.13 3.05
C THR A 15 9.42 -0.54 2.24
N LEU A 16 9.24 -0.94 0.98
CA LEU A 16 10.34 -1.33 0.09
C LEU A 16 10.77 -0.18 -0.81
N THR A 17 9.79 0.63 -1.21
CA THR A 17 9.97 1.87 -1.98
C THR A 17 9.25 3.00 -1.25
N PRO A 18 9.53 4.27 -1.58
CA PRO A 18 8.71 5.39 -1.08
C PRO A 18 7.22 5.12 -1.29
N ILE A 19 6.39 5.46 -0.31
CA ILE A 19 4.93 5.30 -0.42
C ILE A 19 4.30 6.69 -0.45
N PHE A 20 3.39 6.92 -1.38
CA PHE A 20 2.54 8.10 -1.38
C PHE A 20 1.07 7.69 -1.41
N ILE A 21 0.33 8.08 -0.38
CA ILE A 21 -1.12 7.97 -0.30
C ILE A 21 -1.65 9.40 -0.13
N ALA A 22 -2.30 9.91 -1.15
CA ALA A 22 -2.72 11.32 -1.18
C ALA A 22 -3.82 11.59 -0.13
N GLN A 23 -3.67 12.70 0.59
CA GLN A 23 -4.78 13.37 1.27
C GLN A 23 -5.67 14.08 0.23
N ASN A 24 -6.82 14.59 0.66
CA ASN A 24 -7.61 15.53 -0.13
C ASN A 24 -6.78 16.76 -0.52
N GLN A 25 -6.81 17.12 -1.80
CA GLN A 25 -6.07 18.24 -2.42
C GLN A 25 -6.27 19.59 -1.73
N ALA A 26 -7.41 19.78 -1.04
CA ALA A 26 -7.64 20.97 -0.21
C ALA A 26 -6.61 21.15 0.92
N ASN A 27 -5.84 20.11 1.24
CA ASN A 27 -4.79 20.13 2.25
C ASN A 27 -3.38 20.21 1.65
N ASP A 28 -3.20 20.34 0.33
CA ASP A 28 -1.87 20.46 -0.26
C ASP A 28 -1.15 21.70 0.29
N LEU A 29 0.14 21.57 0.61
CA LEU A 29 0.91 22.64 1.22
C LEU A 29 1.28 23.70 0.18
N SER A 30 0.99 24.95 0.53
CA SER A 30 1.24 26.16 -0.24
C SER A 30 2.65 26.70 0.02
N PRO A 31 3.42 27.02 -1.03
CA PRO A 31 4.73 27.68 -0.90
C PRO A 31 4.62 29.13 -0.39
N TYR A 32 3.40 29.66 -0.27
CA TYR A 32 3.15 31.04 0.12
C TYR A 32 2.82 31.21 1.60
N SER A 33 2.48 30.12 2.30
CA SER A 33 2.01 30.17 3.69
C SER A 33 2.52 29.02 4.56
N ASP A 34 2.73 27.84 3.98
CA ASP A 34 2.80 26.61 4.79
C ASP A 34 4.22 26.11 4.99
N PHE A 35 5.13 26.43 4.07
CA PHE A 35 6.51 25.97 4.15
C PHE A 35 7.53 26.90 3.49
N VAL A 36 8.79 26.72 3.91
CA VAL A 36 9.98 27.32 3.30
C VAL A 36 10.97 26.20 2.96
N GLN A 37 11.70 26.34 1.86
CA GLN A 37 12.78 25.41 1.49
C GLN A 37 14.16 25.99 1.89
N GLU A 38 14.96 25.17 2.55
CA GLU A 38 16.41 25.37 2.75
C GLU A 38 17.12 24.21 2.07
N GLU A 39 17.96 24.44 1.05
CA GLU A 39 18.71 23.43 0.27
C GLU A 39 18.11 22.00 0.28
N ASN A 40 18.41 21.20 1.32
CA ASN A 40 18.04 19.79 1.46
C ASN A 40 16.89 19.49 2.44
N GLN A 41 16.17 20.50 2.92
CA GLN A 41 15.07 20.40 3.87
C GLN A 41 13.90 21.33 3.52
N ILE A 42 12.69 20.87 3.83
CA ILE A 42 11.51 21.72 3.91
C ILE A 42 11.20 21.99 5.38
N ILE A 43 11.06 23.26 5.71
CA ILE A 43 10.62 23.75 7.01
C ILE A 43 9.12 24.00 6.92
N TYR A 44 8.33 23.26 7.69
CA TYR A 44 6.89 23.52 7.80
C TYR A 44 6.65 24.54 8.90
N LEU A 45 5.79 25.50 8.60
CA LEU A 45 5.48 26.59 9.50
C LEU A 45 4.33 26.21 10.46
N ASP A 46 4.41 26.74 11.67
CA ASP A 46 3.32 26.73 12.63
C ASP A 46 2.36 27.86 12.26
N GLU A 47 1.29 27.48 11.58
CA GLU A 47 0.24 28.38 11.08
C GLU A 47 -0.28 29.33 12.17
N GLN A 48 -0.50 28.83 13.39
CA GLN A 48 -1.05 29.66 14.47
C GLN A 48 -0.03 30.68 14.97
N LYS A 49 1.25 30.31 15.05
CA LYS A 49 2.30 31.26 15.42
C LYS A 49 2.52 32.30 14.33
N PHE A 50 2.53 31.87 13.07
CA PHE A 50 2.73 32.77 11.94
C PHE A 50 1.58 33.77 11.82
N GLU A 51 0.33 33.32 11.93
CA GLU A 51 -0.86 34.17 11.92
C GLU A 51 -0.82 35.20 13.07
N LYS A 52 -0.54 34.78 14.30
CA LYS A 52 -0.41 35.68 15.44
C LYS A 52 0.68 36.73 15.23
N ALA A 53 1.80 36.34 14.64
CA ALA A 53 2.90 37.26 14.36
C ALA A 53 2.53 38.30 13.29
N LEU A 54 1.77 37.91 12.25
CA LEU A 54 1.24 38.86 11.26
C LEU A 54 0.29 39.89 11.89
N PHE A 55 -0.55 39.49 12.85
CA PHE A 55 -1.46 40.39 13.56
C PHE A 55 -0.75 41.29 14.59
N SER A 56 0.41 40.87 15.11
CA SER A 56 1.13 41.61 16.14
C SER A 56 1.78 42.91 15.64
N LYS A 57 2.01 43.04 14.32
CA LYS A 57 2.63 44.21 13.69
C LYS A 57 1.62 44.95 12.81
N GLN A 58 1.43 46.24 13.07
CA GLN A 58 0.45 47.06 12.35
C GLN A 58 0.76 47.10 10.84
N GLY A 59 -0.22 46.74 10.01
CA GLY A 59 -0.12 46.77 8.53
C GLY A 59 0.63 45.60 7.89
N LEU A 60 1.23 44.68 8.67
CA LEU A 60 2.04 43.58 8.12
C LEU A 60 1.19 42.53 7.39
N LEU A 61 -0.03 42.24 7.90
CA LEU A 61 -0.97 41.36 7.21
C LEU A 61 -1.35 41.92 5.83
N ASP A 62 -1.60 43.22 5.73
CA ASP A 62 -1.92 43.86 4.46
C ASP A 62 -0.73 43.85 3.50
N GLU A 63 0.49 44.06 3.99
CA GLU A 63 1.72 43.90 3.21
C GLU A 63 1.85 42.47 2.68
N TYR A 64 1.65 41.46 3.54
CA TYR A 64 1.69 40.05 3.18
C TYR A 64 0.67 39.73 2.08
N VAL A 65 -0.60 40.09 2.27
CA VAL A 65 -1.66 39.84 1.28
C VAL A 65 -1.39 40.57 -0.04
N LYS A 66 -0.94 41.84 0.02
CA LYS A 66 -0.55 42.60 -1.18
C LYS A 66 0.63 41.94 -1.89
N SER A 67 1.64 41.45 -1.16
CA SER A 67 2.83 40.84 -1.74
C SER A 67 2.53 39.53 -2.49
N ILE A 68 1.58 38.73 -1.99
CA ILE A 68 1.09 37.54 -2.68
C ILE A 68 0.32 37.92 -3.96
N ARG A 69 -0.55 38.95 -3.88
CA ARG A 69 -1.42 39.39 -4.99
C ARG A 69 -0.68 40.14 -6.11
N ASN A 70 0.27 41.00 -5.78
CA ASN A 70 0.80 42.03 -6.70
C ASN A 70 1.77 41.53 -7.78
N LYS A 71 1.97 40.22 -7.94
CA LYS A 71 2.89 39.68 -8.95
C LYS A 71 2.32 38.51 -9.76
N ILE A 72 1.00 38.47 -9.89
CA ILE A 72 0.29 37.75 -10.96
C ILE A 72 0.19 38.72 -12.14
N ASP A 73 1.31 38.99 -12.82
CA ASP A 73 1.31 39.85 -14.00
C ASP A 73 0.71 39.10 -15.21
N LYS A 74 0.16 39.82 -16.19
CA LYS A 74 -0.67 39.28 -17.30
C LYS A 74 -0.02 38.19 -18.18
N SER A 75 1.25 37.85 -17.96
CA SER A 75 2.04 36.84 -18.68
C SER A 75 2.61 35.71 -17.80
N LYS A 76 2.43 35.73 -16.47
CA LYS A 76 2.98 34.72 -15.54
C LYS A 76 1.88 34.07 -14.69
N THR A 77 1.82 32.74 -14.70
CA THR A 77 0.85 31.92 -13.95
C THR A 77 1.20 31.69 -12.48
N GLN A 78 2.32 32.22 -11.98
CA GLN A 78 2.80 32.06 -10.60
C GLN A 78 3.28 33.39 -10.01
N SER A 79 2.96 33.63 -8.73
CA SER A 79 3.47 34.79 -7.98
C SER A 79 4.97 34.65 -7.72
N THR A 80 5.73 35.74 -7.85
CA THR A 80 7.15 35.77 -7.47
C THR A 80 7.36 36.11 -5.99
N PHE A 81 6.29 36.07 -5.18
CA PHE A 81 6.38 36.17 -3.73
C PHE A 81 7.18 35.00 -3.18
N ASP A 82 8.23 35.30 -2.42
CA ASP A 82 9.05 34.31 -1.71
C ASP A 82 8.82 34.44 -0.20
N LEU A 83 8.31 33.38 0.40
CA LEU A 83 7.95 33.37 1.83
C LEU A 83 9.18 33.48 2.72
N LYS A 84 10.31 32.87 2.32
CA LYS A 84 11.56 32.92 3.09
C LYS A 84 12.04 34.35 3.24
N SER A 85 12.20 35.05 2.12
CA SER A 85 12.61 36.46 2.08
C SER A 85 11.64 37.35 2.86
N PHE A 86 10.34 37.05 2.82
CA PHE A 86 9.35 37.79 3.60
C PHE A 86 9.55 37.60 5.11
N LEU A 87 9.80 36.37 5.57
CA LEU A 87 10.03 36.09 6.98
C LEU A 87 11.33 36.73 7.47
N GLU A 88 12.42 36.59 6.73
CA GLU A 88 13.74 37.16 7.07
C GLU A 88 13.73 38.69 7.10
N LYS A 89 12.90 39.34 6.26
CA LYS A 89 12.74 40.80 6.27
C LYS A 89 11.98 41.29 7.51
N ASN A 90 10.98 40.53 7.97
CA ASN A 90 10.00 41.02 8.93
C ASN A 90 10.16 40.45 10.35
N PHE A 91 10.98 39.41 10.53
CA PHE A 91 11.20 38.75 11.81
C PHE A 91 12.68 38.44 12.04
N ASP A 92 13.12 38.52 13.29
CA ASP A 92 14.54 38.32 13.64
C ASP A 92 15.00 36.88 13.41
N THR A 93 14.10 35.90 13.56
CA THR A 93 14.39 34.50 13.27
C THR A 93 13.19 33.75 12.68
N VAL A 94 13.45 32.95 11.64
CA VAL A 94 12.48 32.03 11.05
C VAL A 94 12.18 30.86 12.02
N ASN A 95 13.09 30.60 12.97
CA ASN A 95 13.01 29.46 13.89
C ASN A 95 11.76 29.48 14.77
N ASP A 96 11.23 30.65 15.09
CA ASP A 96 10.04 30.81 15.94
C ASP A 96 8.80 30.17 15.32
N PHE A 97 8.76 30.11 13.99
CA PHE A 97 7.66 29.59 13.19
C PHE A 97 7.83 28.12 12.85
N ILE A 98 8.91 27.45 13.22
CA ILE A 98 9.14 26.06 12.80
C ILE A 98 8.22 25.12 13.57
N LYS A 99 7.44 24.34 12.82
CA LYS A 99 6.64 23.23 13.34
C LYS A 99 7.43 21.91 13.28
N PHE A 100 8.04 21.63 12.13
CA PHE A 100 8.96 20.51 11.93
C PHE A 100 9.72 20.68 10.61
N LYS A 101 10.81 19.91 10.46
CA LYS A 101 11.62 19.86 9.24
C LYS A 101 11.55 18.47 8.62
N VAL A 102 11.49 18.39 7.30
CA VAL A 102 11.54 17.13 6.55
C VAL A 102 12.58 17.21 5.43
N PRO A 103 13.29 16.11 5.10
CA PRO A 103 14.23 16.10 3.98
C PRO A 103 13.52 16.34 2.63
N VAL A 104 14.23 16.97 1.69
CA VAL A 104 13.82 17.08 0.28
C VAL A 104 15.00 16.75 -0.62
N ASP A 105 14.72 16.07 -1.74
CA ASP A 105 15.77 15.62 -2.66
C ASP A 105 16.15 16.67 -3.71
N GLN A 106 15.29 17.67 -3.96
CA GLN A 106 15.41 18.61 -5.07
C GLN A 106 14.75 19.98 -4.78
N ASP A 107 15.13 21.02 -5.51
CA ASP A 107 14.43 22.32 -5.51
C ASP A 107 12.99 22.18 -6.03
N LEU A 108 12.01 22.60 -5.23
CA LEU A 108 10.59 22.47 -5.55
C LEU A 108 10.09 23.48 -6.59
N LYS A 109 10.88 24.53 -6.91
CA LYS A 109 10.54 25.59 -7.89
C LYS A 109 9.18 26.25 -7.58
N HIS A 110 8.94 26.60 -6.31
CA HIS A 110 7.70 27.24 -5.87
C HIS A 110 6.41 26.45 -6.16
N GLN A 111 6.50 25.13 -6.27
CA GLN A 111 5.33 24.26 -6.44
C GLN A 111 4.70 23.88 -5.11
N LYS A 112 3.38 23.64 -5.11
CA LYS A 112 2.69 23.06 -3.96
C LYS A 112 3.17 21.64 -3.66
N ILE A 113 3.22 21.26 -2.39
CA ILE A 113 3.54 19.90 -1.97
C ILE A 113 2.24 19.12 -1.75
N LYS A 114 2.10 18.00 -2.45
CA LYS A 114 0.99 17.06 -2.24
C LYS A 114 1.14 16.38 -0.89
N ARG A 115 0.11 16.45 -0.04
CA ARG A 115 0.19 15.88 1.32
C ARG A 115 -0.09 14.39 1.35
N PHE A 116 0.67 13.70 2.20
CA PHE A 116 0.43 12.33 2.58
C PHE A 116 -0.75 12.27 3.55
N ILE A 117 -1.54 11.20 3.48
CA ILE A 117 -2.72 11.05 4.33
C ILE A 117 -2.35 11.05 5.81
N ASN A 118 -2.97 11.91 6.59
CA ASN A 118 -2.63 12.10 7.99
C ASN A 118 -3.87 12.44 8.83
N THR A 119 -3.77 12.12 10.12
CA THR A 119 -4.76 12.49 11.14
C THR A 119 -4.06 13.30 12.21
N SER A 120 -4.55 14.52 12.45
CA SER A 120 -3.94 15.46 13.40
C SER A 120 -2.44 15.69 13.17
N GLY A 121 -2.04 15.77 11.89
CA GLY A 121 -0.64 15.96 11.50
C GLY A 121 0.25 14.72 11.63
N ARG A 122 -0.31 13.55 11.97
CA ARG A 122 0.42 12.28 12.01
C ARG A 122 0.09 11.42 10.79
N PRO A 123 1.04 11.15 9.89
CA PRO A 123 0.85 10.28 8.74
C PRO A 123 0.47 8.86 9.18
N TYR A 124 -0.33 8.15 8.40
CA TYR A 124 -0.64 6.73 8.64
C TYR A 124 -1.02 6.03 7.33
N ILE A 125 -0.97 4.70 7.27
CA ILE A 125 -1.54 3.95 6.15
C ILE A 125 -2.96 3.54 6.52
N PRO A 126 -3.99 3.96 5.76
CA PRO A 126 -5.36 3.58 6.05
C PRO A 126 -5.59 2.10 5.83
N GLY A 127 -6.34 1.46 6.73
CA GLY A 127 -6.76 0.07 6.63
C GLY A 127 -7.59 -0.17 5.38
N SER A 128 -8.34 0.83 4.92
CA SER A 128 -9.05 0.80 3.63
C SER A 128 -8.11 0.67 2.42
N THR A 129 -6.93 1.29 2.47
CA THR A 129 -5.92 1.19 1.40
C THR A 129 -5.33 -0.22 1.33
N ILE A 130 -4.95 -0.77 2.49
CA ILE A 130 -4.45 -2.14 2.60
C ILE A 130 -5.52 -3.14 2.18
N LYS A 131 -6.74 -3.00 2.72
CA LYS A 131 -7.88 -3.87 2.41
C LYS A 131 -8.24 -3.85 0.93
N GLY A 132 -8.17 -2.70 0.27
CA GLY A 132 -8.36 -2.61 -1.18
C GLY A 132 -7.33 -3.43 -1.96
N ALA A 133 -6.05 -3.37 -1.57
CA ALA A 133 -5.00 -4.18 -2.20
C ALA A 133 -5.21 -5.69 -1.97
N LEU A 134 -5.56 -6.10 -0.74
CA LEU A 134 -5.90 -7.49 -0.42
C LEU A 134 -7.06 -7.99 -1.30
N ARG A 135 -8.12 -7.19 -1.38
CA ARG A 135 -9.34 -7.51 -2.11
C ARG A 135 -9.07 -7.76 -3.59
N THR A 136 -8.33 -6.89 -4.27
CA THR A 136 -7.99 -7.07 -5.69
C THR A 136 -7.18 -8.34 -5.94
N ALA A 137 -6.20 -8.65 -5.09
CA ALA A 137 -5.39 -9.86 -5.21
C ALA A 137 -6.20 -11.14 -5.01
N ILE A 138 -7.13 -11.14 -4.05
CA ILE A 138 -8.02 -12.28 -3.80
C ILE A 138 -9.00 -12.50 -4.95
N ILE A 139 -9.58 -11.42 -5.48
CA ILE A 139 -10.41 -11.48 -6.70
C ILE A 139 -9.61 -12.06 -7.86
N TYR A 140 -8.37 -11.60 -8.05
CA TYR A 140 -7.49 -12.12 -9.10
C TYR A 140 -7.30 -13.63 -8.98
N ASN A 141 -6.95 -14.12 -7.79
CA ASN A 141 -6.75 -15.55 -7.55
C ASN A 141 -8.05 -16.35 -7.79
N TRP A 142 -9.19 -15.88 -7.28
CA TRP A 142 -10.49 -16.54 -7.51
C TRP A 142 -10.81 -16.64 -9.00
N LEU A 143 -10.71 -15.54 -9.76
CA LEU A 143 -11.01 -15.51 -11.19
C LEU A 143 -10.08 -16.41 -12.02
N MET A 144 -8.80 -16.52 -11.63
CA MET A 144 -7.81 -17.31 -12.35
C MET A 144 -7.88 -18.80 -12.02
N ASN A 145 -8.16 -19.15 -10.76
CA ASN A 145 -7.89 -20.49 -10.24
C ASN A 145 -9.15 -21.31 -9.96
N SER A 146 -10.30 -20.68 -9.68
CA SER A 146 -11.56 -21.39 -9.41
C SER A 146 -12.37 -21.66 -10.68
N ASP A 147 -13.17 -22.73 -10.68
CA ASP A 147 -14.05 -23.04 -11.81
C ASP A 147 -15.16 -21.99 -12.00
N SER A 148 -15.73 -21.48 -10.91
CA SER A 148 -16.73 -20.40 -10.97
C SER A 148 -16.12 -19.11 -11.51
N GLY A 149 -14.93 -18.74 -11.06
CA GLY A 149 -14.18 -17.58 -11.56
C GLY A 149 -13.82 -17.70 -13.05
N LYS A 150 -13.33 -18.86 -13.49
CA LYS A 150 -13.03 -19.14 -14.91
C LYS A 150 -14.28 -19.04 -15.78
N LYS A 151 -15.43 -19.55 -15.32
CA LYS A 151 -16.72 -19.39 -16.02
C LYS A 151 -17.07 -17.93 -16.20
N VAL A 152 -16.92 -17.11 -15.16
CA VAL A 152 -17.17 -15.66 -15.22
C VAL A 152 -16.26 -14.99 -16.25
N ILE A 153 -14.96 -15.30 -16.26
CA ILE A 153 -14.01 -14.76 -17.25
C ILE A 153 -14.37 -15.18 -18.67
N ASN A 154 -14.73 -16.44 -18.89
CA ASN A 154 -15.14 -16.93 -20.21
C ASN A 154 -16.40 -16.19 -20.69
N SER A 155 -17.41 -16.03 -19.82
CA SER A 155 -18.60 -15.25 -20.14
C SER A 155 -18.29 -13.79 -20.45
N LEU A 156 -17.38 -13.15 -19.71
CA LEU A 156 -16.92 -11.78 -20.00
C LEU A 156 -16.23 -11.70 -21.37
N ILE A 157 -15.33 -12.64 -21.68
CA ILE A 157 -14.63 -12.70 -22.97
C ILE A 157 -15.64 -12.84 -24.12
N SER A 158 -16.55 -13.81 -24.02
CA SER A 158 -17.58 -14.04 -25.05
C SER A 158 -18.46 -12.80 -25.24
N LYS A 159 -18.86 -12.13 -24.15
CA LYS A 159 -19.70 -10.94 -24.23
C LYS A 159 -18.98 -9.74 -24.84
N VAL A 160 -17.72 -9.53 -24.48
CA VAL A 160 -16.88 -8.48 -25.07
C VAL A 160 -16.74 -8.69 -26.57
N GLN A 161 -16.41 -9.92 -26.99
CA GLN A 161 -16.29 -10.29 -28.41
C GLN A 161 -17.61 -10.12 -29.15
N GLU A 162 -18.72 -10.54 -28.57
CA GLU A 162 -20.07 -10.39 -29.13
C GLU A 162 -20.39 -8.91 -29.42
N ILE A 163 -20.20 -8.03 -28.43
CA ILE A 163 -20.46 -6.59 -28.57
C ILE A 163 -19.53 -5.98 -29.63
N PHE A 164 -18.25 -6.34 -29.58
CA PHE A 164 -17.24 -5.81 -30.50
C PHE A 164 -17.53 -6.21 -31.95
N ASN A 165 -17.83 -7.49 -32.22
CA ASN A 165 -18.17 -7.99 -33.55
C ASN A 165 -19.45 -7.33 -34.10
N LYS A 166 -20.45 -7.07 -33.25
CA LYS A 166 -21.65 -6.31 -33.64
C LYS A 166 -21.32 -4.89 -34.09
N ILE A 167 -20.40 -4.22 -33.39
CA ILE A 167 -19.94 -2.88 -33.76
C ILE A 167 -19.18 -2.93 -35.09
N GLU A 168 -18.23 -3.86 -35.26
CA GLU A 168 -17.46 -3.98 -36.50
C GLU A 168 -18.35 -4.25 -37.71
N LYS A 169 -19.34 -5.15 -37.56
CA LYS A 169 -20.29 -5.45 -38.64
C LYS A 169 -21.08 -4.20 -39.06
N LEU A 170 -21.57 -3.41 -38.10
CA LEU A 170 -22.28 -2.17 -38.39
C LEU A 170 -21.37 -1.08 -39.00
N ASP A 171 -20.11 -0.98 -38.55
CA ASP A 171 -19.13 -0.07 -39.15
C ASP A 171 -18.78 -0.47 -40.59
N GLN A 172 -18.70 -1.77 -40.89
CA GLN A 172 -18.49 -2.30 -42.24
C GLN A 172 -19.71 -2.03 -43.14
N GLU A 173 -20.91 -2.31 -42.64
CA GLU A 173 -22.16 -1.98 -43.34
C GLU A 173 -22.18 -0.49 -43.68
N LYS A 174 -21.90 0.40 -42.73
CA LYS A 174 -21.89 1.86 -42.96
C LYS A 174 -20.93 2.31 -44.07
N LYS A 175 -19.80 1.60 -44.27
CA LYS A 175 -18.81 1.93 -45.31
C LYS A 175 -19.20 1.46 -46.72
N ASN A 176 -20.22 0.62 -46.86
CA ASN A 176 -20.68 0.16 -48.16
C ASN A 176 -21.35 1.31 -48.94
N SER A 177 -20.90 1.55 -50.17
CA SER A 177 -21.23 2.71 -51.01
C SER A 177 -22.66 2.72 -51.58
N GLN A 178 -23.43 1.63 -51.40
CA GLN A 178 -24.79 1.47 -51.94
C GLN A 178 -25.92 1.72 -50.92
N ILE A 179 -25.66 2.34 -49.76
CA ILE A 179 -26.64 2.47 -48.67
C ILE A 179 -27.40 3.81 -48.69
N THR A 180 -28.72 3.76 -48.45
CA THR A 180 -29.58 4.94 -48.34
C THR A 180 -29.30 5.78 -47.09
N LYS A 181 -29.56 7.09 -47.16
CA LYS A 181 -29.37 8.03 -46.02
C LYS A 181 -30.12 7.60 -44.76
N ASP A 182 -31.33 7.07 -44.88
CA ASP A 182 -32.14 6.64 -43.73
C ASP A 182 -31.59 5.38 -43.07
N LYS A 183 -31.03 4.46 -43.86
CA LYS A 183 -30.35 3.28 -43.34
C LYS A 183 -29.06 3.68 -42.59
N ILE A 184 -28.31 4.66 -43.10
CA ILE A 184 -27.14 5.22 -42.39
C ILE A 184 -27.55 5.80 -41.02
N LYS A 185 -28.62 6.60 -40.96
CA LYS A 185 -29.13 7.15 -39.68
C LYS A 185 -29.51 6.05 -38.69
N SER A 186 -30.14 4.98 -39.17
CA SER A 186 -30.49 3.82 -38.34
C SER A 186 -29.25 3.10 -37.78
N ILE A 187 -28.23 2.88 -38.63
CA ILE A 187 -26.94 2.31 -38.22
C ILE A 187 -26.26 3.20 -37.17
N ASP A 188 -26.23 4.51 -37.37
CA ASP A 188 -25.62 5.45 -36.42
C ASP A 188 -26.31 5.43 -35.05
N LYS A 189 -27.65 5.33 -35.04
CA LYS A 189 -28.42 5.16 -33.80
C LYS A 189 -28.05 3.83 -33.11
N GLY A 190 -27.92 2.74 -33.87
CA GLY A 190 -27.48 1.44 -33.37
C GLY A 190 -26.07 1.48 -32.76
N LEU A 191 -25.10 2.04 -33.49
CA LEU A 191 -23.72 2.21 -33.04
C LEU A 191 -23.63 3.07 -31.78
N LYS A 192 -24.39 4.17 -31.70
CA LYS A 192 -24.45 5.02 -30.51
C LYS A 192 -24.95 4.26 -29.29
N ASN A 193 -25.95 3.38 -29.47
CA ASN A 193 -26.46 2.55 -28.39
C ASN A 193 -25.47 1.48 -27.95
N LEU A 194 -24.77 0.82 -28.88
CA LEU A 194 -23.77 -0.22 -28.58
C LEU A 194 -22.49 0.35 -27.96
N ARG A 195 -22.05 1.52 -28.41
CA ARG A 195 -20.88 2.24 -27.85
C ARG A 195 -21.21 3.03 -26.58
N SER A 196 -22.48 3.05 -26.15
CA SER A 196 -22.89 3.73 -24.93
C SER A 196 -22.21 3.08 -23.72
N ARG A 197 -21.35 3.85 -23.06
CA ARG A 197 -20.62 3.41 -21.86
C ARG A 197 -21.55 2.80 -20.81
N LYS A 198 -22.70 3.44 -20.55
CA LYS A 198 -23.71 2.97 -19.61
C LYS A 198 -24.26 1.58 -19.97
N ASN A 199 -24.48 1.32 -21.26
CA ASN A 199 -25.01 0.03 -21.72
C ASN A 199 -23.95 -1.06 -21.62
N ILE A 200 -22.71 -0.76 -22.02
CA ILE A 200 -21.59 -1.71 -21.93
C ILE A 200 -21.33 -2.06 -20.46
N ASP A 201 -21.22 -1.05 -19.58
CA ASP A 201 -21.03 -1.30 -18.14
C ASP A 201 -22.17 -2.14 -17.56
N LYS A 202 -23.42 -1.89 -17.96
CA LYS A 202 -24.57 -2.70 -17.54
C LYS A 202 -24.42 -4.17 -17.96
N GLU A 203 -24.10 -4.43 -19.23
CA GLU A 203 -23.94 -5.78 -19.77
C GLU A 203 -22.79 -6.55 -19.08
N LEU A 204 -21.67 -5.88 -18.83
CA LEU A 204 -20.51 -6.48 -18.19
C LEU A 204 -20.72 -6.70 -16.68
N ASN A 205 -21.34 -5.75 -15.98
CA ASN A 205 -21.67 -5.86 -14.56
C ASN A 205 -22.71 -6.95 -14.28
N ASN A 206 -23.56 -7.29 -15.26
CA ASN A 206 -24.48 -8.42 -15.13
C ASN A 206 -23.73 -9.76 -15.01
N ILE A 207 -22.54 -9.87 -15.64
CA ILE A 207 -21.71 -11.08 -15.64
C ILE A 207 -20.83 -11.11 -14.38
N TYR A 208 -20.12 -10.02 -14.12
CA TYR A 208 -19.24 -9.89 -12.96
C TYR A 208 -19.63 -8.68 -12.13
N ASP A 209 -20.07 -8.94 -10.89
CA ASP A 209 -20.36 -7.91 -9.90
C ASP A 209 -19.63 -8.25 -8.60
N GLU A 210 -18.65 -7.42 -8.28
CA GLU A 210 -17.84 -7.55 -7.08
C GLU A 210 -18.68 -7.41 -5.79
N GLN A 211 -19.83 -6.73 -5.85
CA GLN A 211 -20.76 -6.63 -4.72
C GLN A 211 -21.47 -7.96 -4.43
N LYS A 212 -21.57 -8.87 -5.40
CA LYS A 212 -22.09 -10.22 -5.14
C LYS A 212 -21.09 -11.06 -4.36
N LEU A 213 -19.79 -10.79 -4.50
CA LEU A 213 -18.71 -11.54 -3.82
C LEU A 213 -18.38 -11.01 -2.43
N PHE A 214 -18.50 -9.70 -2.21
CA PHE A 214 -18.15 -9.07 -0.93
C PHE A 214 -19.35 -8.48 -0.19
N GLY A 215 -20.55 -8.67 -0.74
CA GLY A 215 -21.79 -8.09 -0.25
C GLY A 215 -22.06 -6.66 -0.74
N LYS A 216 -23.33 -6.27 -0.74
CA LYS A 216 -23.78 -4.89 -1.00
C LYS A 216 -23.68 -4.04 0.26
N ILE A 217 -23.31 -2.77 0.10
CA ILE A 217 -23.46 -1.77 1.17
C ILE A 217 -24.93 -1.40 1.25
N ASP A 218 -25.71 -2.21 1.98
CA ASP A 218 -27.07 -1.86 2.33
C ASP A 218 -27.04 -0.89 3.52
N LYS A 219 -27.65 0.29 3.36
CA LYS A 219 -27.73 1.32 4.41
C LYS A 219 -28.77 0.96 5.48
N GLU A 220 -29.73 0.09 5.16
CA GLU A 220 -30.88 -0.20 6.01
C GLU A 220 -30.78 -1.60 6.64
N ASN A 221 -30.49 -2.63 5.85
CA ASN A 221 -30.38 -3.99 6.37
C ASN A 221 -28.92 -4.38 6.60
N LYS A 222 -28.49 -4.35 7.87
CA LYS A 222 -27.16 -4.77 8.35
C LYS A 222 -26.85 -6.27 8.12
N SER A 223 -27.37 -6.90 7.09
CA SER A 223 -27.22 -8.32 6.77
C SER A 223 -26.78 -8.45 5.30
N GLY A 224 -25.47 -8.43 5.04
CA GLY A 224 -24.95 -8.70 3.70
C GLY A 224 -23.63 -8.03 3.34
N LEU A 225 -22.68 -7.91 4.28
CA LEU A 225 -21.36 -7.38 3.96
C LEU A 225 -20.31 -8.41 4.34
N ASP A 226 -19.90 -9.22 3.38
CA ASP A 226 -18.82 -10.18 3.58
C ASP A 226 -17.51 -9.47 3.92
N SER A 227 -17.39 -8.23 3.46
CA SER A 227 -16.33 -7.31 3.89
C SER A 227 -16.31 -7.00 5.39
N ARG A 228 -17.36 -7.24 6.19
CA ARG A 228 -17.30 -7.08 7.66
C ARG A 228 -16.55 -8.20 8.35
N PHE A 229 -16.49 -9.37 7.71
CA PHE A 229 -15.80 -10.54 8.24
C PHE A 229 -14.28 -10.44 8.05
N ILE A 230 -13.80 -9.52 7.20
CA ILE A 230 -12.39 -9.22 7.00
C ILE A 230 -12.14 -7.77 7.42
N GLN A 231 -11.55 -7.56 8.59
CA GLN A 231 -11.28 -6.23 9.13
C GLN A 231 -9.79 -5.95 9.09
N VAL A 232 -9.43 -4.77 8.58
CA VAL A 232 -8.06 -4.30 8.52
C VAL A 232 -8.06 -2.95 9.24
N THR A 233 -7.28 -2.85 10.31
CA THR A 233 -7.13 -1.57 11.00
C THR A 233 -6.25 -0.63 10.19
N ASP A 234 -6.33 0.66 10.49
CA ASP A 234 -5.28 1.60 10.12
C ASP A 234 -3.94 1.13 10.73
N SER A 235 -2.84 1.55 10.12
CA SER A 235 -1.52 1.38 10.75
C SER A 235 -1.40 2.28 11.98
N GLU A 236 -0.43 1.98 12.85
CA GLU A 236 -0.02 2.98 13.83
C GLU A 236 0.47 4.26 13.10
N PRO A 237 0.25 5.45 13.67
CA PRO A 237 0.74 6.69 13.06
C PRO A 237 2.27 6.72 12.99
N PHE A 238 2.79 7.21 11.87
CA PHE A 238 4.21 7.43 11.67
C PHE A 238 4.65 8.76 12.28
N LYS A 239 5.95 8.84 12.57
CA LYS A 239 6.60 10.08 12.96
C LYS A 239 6.97 10.88 11.72
N MET A 240 7.07 12.20 11.85
CA MET A 240 7.46 13.06 10.73
C MET A 240 8.88 12.79 10.23
N GLU A 241 9.77 12.23 11.06
CA GLU A 241 11.11 11.76 10.64
C GLU A 241 11.06 10.64 9.59
N ASN A 242 9.91 9.95 9.46
CA ASN A 242 9.71 8.91 8.45
C ASN A 242 9.21 9.48 7.11
N ILE A 243 8.96 10.79 7.03
CA ILE A 243 8.49 11.47 5.82
C ILE A 243 9.63 12.25 5.17
N SER A 244 9.67 12.22 3.85
CA SER A 244 10.47 13.13 3.02
C SER A 244 9.61 13.69 1.89
N VAL A 245 10.00 14.83 1.35
CA VAL A 245 9.38 15.39 0.14
C VAL A 245 10.20 14.93 -1.06
N LEU A 246 9.54 14.20 -1.97
CA LEU A 246 10.14 13.74 -3.21
C LEU A 246 9.35 14.28 -4.40
N LYS A 247 10.03 14.53 -5.52
CA LYS A 247 9.35 14.79 -6.78
C LYS A 247 8.90 13.49 -7.43
N LEU A 248 7.58 13.32 -7.52
CA LEU A 248 6.97 12.19 -8.19
C LEU A 248 6.68 12.54 -9.65
N GLN A 249 7.30 11.80 -10.56
CA GLN A 249 7.19 12.01 -12.00
C GLN A 249 6.27 10.95 -12.61
N ARG A 250 5.31 11.40 -13.43
CA ARG A 250 4.47 10.50 -14.23
C ARG A 250 5.08 10.38 -15.63
N ILE A 251 5.68 9.23 -15.89
CA ILE A 251 6.28 8.90 -17.19
C ILE A 251 5.27 8.21 -18.10
N LYS A 252 5.48 8.32 -19.41
CA LYS A 252 4.74 7.60 -20.45
C LYS A 252 5.70 6.77 -21.28
N LEU A 253 5.54 5.44 -21.30
CA LEU A 253 6.49 4.49 -21.89
C LEU A 253 6.65 4.57 -23.43
N ARG A 254 5.94 5.45 -24.14
CA ARG A 254 5.88 5.49 -25.62
C ARG A 254 6.25 6.81 -26.25
N ASP A 255 6.08 7.87 -25.48
CA ASP A 255 6.33 9.21 -25.94
C ASP A 255 7.31 9.80 -24.93
N ASN A 256 8.20 10.69 -25.37
CA ASN A 256 8.96 11.56 -24.47
C ASN A 256 8.01 12.62 -23.88
N PHE A 257 6.92 12.15 -23.27
CA PHE A 257 5.91 12.92 -22.61
C PHE A 257 6.03 12.66 -21.12
N GLU A 258 6.71 13.60 -20.47
CA GLU A 258 6.81 13.64 -19.02
C GLU A 258 5.84 14.71 -18.52
N VAL A 259 5.00 14.33 -17.56
CA VAL A 259 4.25 15.34 -16.80
C VAL A 259 5.23 15.98 -15.83
N SER A 260 5.12 17.30 -15.64
CA SER A 260 5.90 18.02 -14.64
C SER A 260 5.87 17.26 -13.30
N PRO A 261 7.03 16.90 -12.75
CA PRO A 261 7.11 16.21 -11.48
C PRO A 261 6.42 17.01 -10.38
N LEU A 262 5.65 16.32 -9.54
CA LEU A 262 4.90 16.93 -8.46
C LEU A 262 5.60 16.66 -7.13
N PRO A 263 6.01 17.69 -6.37
CA PRO A 263 6.48 17.52 -5.00
C PRO A 263 5.41 16.85 -4.16
N SER A 264 5.75 15.77 -3.47
CA SER A 264 4.81 15.02 -2.64
C SER A 264 5.49 14.58 -1.34
N GLU A 265 4.79 14.70 -0.22
CA GLU A 265 5.18 14.02 1.02
C GLU A 265 5.12 12.50 0.79
N THR A 266 6.22 11.79 1.05
CA THR A 266 6.29 10.33 0.90
C THR A 266 6.79 9.69 2.18
N LEU A 267 6.24 8.53 2.51
CA LEU A 267 6.79 7.68 3.55
C LEU A 267 8.05 7.00 3.02
N ASN A 268 9.15 7.15 3.75
CA ASN A 268 10.46 6.65 3.37
C ASN A 268 10.48 5.12 3.22
N PRO A 269 11.39 4.55 2.40
CA PRO A 269 11.63 3.12 2.37
C PRO A 269 12.26 2.64 3.69
N ASN A 270 12.21 1.33 3.92
CA ASN A 270 12.74 0.62 5.08
C ASN A 270 12.10 0.95 6.44
N ILE A 271 10.90 1.53 6.43
CA ILE A 271 10.13 1.79 7.65
C ILE A 271 9.30 0.57 8.00
N ILE A 272 9.41 0.11 9.24
CA ILE A 272 8.61 -0.99 9.80
C ILE A 272 7.48 -0.42 10.64
N ASN A 273 6.28 -0.93 10.43
CA ASN A 273 5.11 -0.60 11.23
C ASN A 273 4.13 -1.79 11.23
N THR A 274 2.99 -1.68 11.90
CA THR A 274 2.02 -2.75 12.09
C THR A 274 0.60 -2.31 11.79
N PHE A 275 -0.24 -3.28 11.42
CA PHE A 275 -1.70 -3.16 11.48
C PHE A 275 -2.28 -4.50 11.94
N THR A 276 -3.56 -4.53 12.31
CA THR A 276 -4.24 -5.76 12.70
C THR A 276 -5.16 -6.23 11.57
N LEU A 277 -5.03 -7.50 11.18
CA LEU A 277 -5.98 -8.20 10.32
C LEU A 277 -6.87 -9.10 11.19
N LYS A 278 -8.19 -8.94 11.08
CA LYS A 278 -9.16 -9.79 11.78
C LYS A 278 -10.04 -10.53 10.77
N LEU A 279 -10.14 -11.84 10.95
CA LEU A 279 -11.01 -12.72 10.20
C LEU A 279 -12.04 -13.33 11.14
N GLU A 280 -13.33 -13.19 10.84
CA GLU A 280 -14.38 -13.80 11.65
C GLU A 280 -14.38 -15.32 11.45
N LYS A 281 -14.34 -16.12 12.52
CA LYS A 281 -14.17 -17.58 12.40
C LYS A 281 -15.37 -18.27 11.75
N SER A 282 -16.56 -17.72 11.90
CA SER A 282 -17.79 -18.22 11.26
C SER A 282 -17.92 -17.79 9.80
N PHE A 283 -16.94 -17.05 9.26
CA PHE A 283 -16.96 -16.65 7.86
C PHE A 283 -16.60 -17.81 6.96
N ILE A 284 -17.59 -18.30 6.22
CA ILE A 284 -17.40 -19.31 5.18
C ILE A 284 -17.81 -18.67 3.86
N GLN A 285 -16.87 -18.54 2.93
CA GLN A 285 -17.11 -18.10 1.57
C GLN A 285 -16.84 -19.25 0.60
N PRO A 286 -17.88 -19.80 -0.06
CA PRO A 286 -17.71 -20.88 -1.03
C PRO A 286 -16.79 -20.48 -2.19
N GLU A 287 -16.87 -19.23 -2.64
CA GLU A 287 -16.08 -18.70 -3.74
C GLU A 287 -14.67 -18.27 -3.30
N LEU A 288 -14.54 -17.65 -2.12
CA LEU A 288 -13.28 -17.11 -1.61
C LEU A 288 -12.65 -18.03 -0.56
N THR A 289 -12.41 -19.29 -0.95
CA THR A 289 -11.94 -20.35 -0.04
C THR A 289 -10.63 -20.05 0.68
N VAL A 290 -9.83 -19.10 0.17
CA VAL A 290 -8.63 -18.59 0.84
C VAL A 290 -8.91 -18.20 2.30
N PHE A 291 -10.07 -17.62 2.58
CA PHE A 291 -10.45 -17.20 3.93
C PHE A 291 -10.93 -18.35 4.82
N ASN A 292 -11.41 -19.45 4.23
CA ASN A 292 -11.95 -20.58 4.99
C ASN A 292 -10.86 -21.35 5.74
N SER A 293 -9.62 -21.31 5.25
CA SER A 293 -8.48 -21.94 5.92
C SER A 293 -8.07 -21.24 7.21
N LEU A 294 -8.45 -19.96 7.37
CA LEU A 294 -7.97 -19.07 8.43
C LEU A 294 -6.43 -19.02 8.56
N ASP A 295 -5.68 -19.46 7.55
CA ASP A 295 -4.23 -19.45 7.54
C ASP A 295 -3.72 -18.22 6.79
N ILE A 296 -2.99 -17.36 7.51
CA ILE A 296 -2.38 -16.16 6.96
C ILE A 296 -1.39 -16.47 5.84
N LYS A 297 -0.73 -17.63 5.85
CA LYS A 297 0.20 -18.04 4.78
C LYS A 297 -0.53 -18.29 3.46
N ASN A 298 -1.76 -18.79 3.51
CA ASN A 298 -2.59 -18.92 2.31
C ASN A 298 -2.96 -17.56 1.74
N ILE A 299 -3.24 -16.57 2.60
CA ILE A 299 -3.42 -15.18 2.17
C ILE A 299 -2.12 -14.67 1.52
N PHE A 300 -0.97 -14.83 2.17
CA PHE A 300 0.33 -14.41 1.61
C PHE A 300 0.63 -15.05 0.26
N LYS A 301 0.34 -16.34 0.09
CA LYS A 301 0.45 -17.03 -1.20
C LYS A 301 -0.37 -16.34 -2.29
N VAL A 302 -1.65 -16.06 -2.03
CA VAL A 302 -2.54 -15.37 -2.98
C VAL A 302 -2.03 -13.97 -3.33
N LEU A 303 -1.53 -13.23 -2.34
CA LEU A 303 -0.98 -11.89 -2.54
C LEU A 303 0.31 -11.93 -3.38
N ASN A 304 1.18 -12.91 -3.13
CA ASN A 304 2.40 -13.12 -3.91
C ASN A 304 2.11 -13.54 -5.35
N GLU A 305 1.14 -14.44 -5.57
CA GLU A 305 0.70 -14.83 -6.92
C GLU A 305 0.26 -13.60 -7.74
N PHE A 306 -0.55 -12.73 -7.14
CA PHE A 306 -1.01 -11.51 -7.80
C PHE A 306 0.14 -10.52 -8.06
N SER A 307 0.94 -10.24 -7.02
CA SER A 307 2.08 -9.32 -7.13
C SER A 307 3.10 -9.80 -8.17
N LEU A 308 3.40 -11.09 -8.21
CA LEU A 308 4.28 -11.70 -9.21
C LEU A 308 3.70 -11.54 -10.63
N ALA A 309 2.40 -11.77 -10.81
CA ALA A 309 1.75 -11.54 -12.11
C ALA A 309 1.83 -10.07 -12.55
N SER A 310 1.67 -9.13 -11.62
CA SER A 310 1.82 -7.69 -11.88
C SER A 310 3.28 -7.35 -12.23
N ILE A 311 4.26 -7.83 -11.46
CA ILE A 311 5.70 -7.62 -11.69
C ILE A 311 6.15 -8.18 -13.05
N ILE A 312 5.73 -9.39 -13.41
CA ILE A 312 6.06 -9.98 -14.72
C ILE A 312 5.51 -9.10 -15.85
N TYR A 313 4.27 -8.61 -15.71
CA TYR A 313 3.70 -7.70 -16.70
C TYR A 313 4.49 -6.39 -16.82
N GLU A 314 4.93 -5.82 -15.70
CA GLU A 314 5.77 -4.63 -15.66
C GLU A 314 7.11 -4.88 -16.37
N LEU A 315 7.82 -5.95 -16.02
CA LEU A 315 9.09 -6.34 -16.67
C LEU A 315 8.93 -6.50 -18.18
N GLU A 316 7.91 -7.23 -18.63
CA GLU A 316 7.63 -7.38 -20.06
C GLU A 316 7.33 -6.05 -20.75
N SER A 317 6.65 -5.13 -20.05
CA SER A 317 6.35 -3.80 -20.58
C SER A 317 7.64 -2.98 -20.72
N PHE A 318 8.41 -2.83 -19.64
CA PHE A 318 9.66 -2.06 -19.65
C PHE A 318 10.69 -2.64 -20.63
N ASN A 319 10.87 -3.96 -20.67
CA ASN A 319 11.78 -4.61 -21.62
C ASN A 319 11.34 -4.38 -23.08
N SER A 320 10.03 -4.51 -23.36
CA SER A 320 9.51 -4.27 -24.70
C SER A 320 9.78 -2.84 -25.17
N PHE A 321 9.69 -1.84 -24.29
CA PHE A 321 9.94 -0.45 -24.66
C PHE A 321 11.44 -0.10 -24.71
N HIS A 322 12.22 -0.60 -23.74
CA HIS A 322 13.67 -0.43 -23.73
C HIS A 322 14.31 -0.95 -25.03
N ASN A 323 13.86 -2.11 -25.52
CA ASN A 323 14.34 -2.69 -26.77
C ASN A 323 13.91 -1.91 -28.02
N ILE A 324 12.77 -1.21 -27.99
CA ILE A 324 12.33 -0.36 -29.11
C ILE A 324 13.16 0.92 -29.17
N GLU A 325 13.46 1.56 -28.03
CA GLU A 325 14.31 2.74 -27.99
C GLU A 325 15.74 2.45 -28.47
N ILE A 326 16.33 1.30 -28.09
CA ILE A 326 17.66 0.88 -28.58
C ILE A 326 17.69 0.78 -30.11
N LYS A 327 16.59 0.36 -30.75
CA LYS A 327 16.51 0.23 -32.22
C LYS A 327 16.33 1.57 -32.93
N ASN A 328 15.83 2.59 -32.24
CA ASN A 328 15.50 3.89 -32.79
C ASN A 328 16.55 4.91 -32.31
N ASP A 329 17.72 4.90 -32.93
CA ASP A 329 18.94 5.63 -32.57
C ASP A 329 18.81 7.18 -32.71
N LYS A 330 17.89 7.80 -31.94
CA LYS A 330 17.58 9.24 -31.95
C LYS A 330 17.77 9.91 -30.58
N GLY A 331 18.85 9.57 -29.89
CA GLY A 331 19.56 10.48 -28.97
C GLY A 331 18.96 10.77 -27.59
N ASN A 332 17.67 10.56 -27.32
CA ASN A 332 17.09 10.72 -25.97
C ASN A 332 16.49 9.40 -25.48
N LYS A 333 17.35 8.53 -24.93
CA LYS A 333 16.96 7.25 -24.33
C LYS A 333 16.54 7.48 -22.88
N THR A 334 15.34 7.03 -22.50
CA THR A 334 14.98 7.04 -21.08
C THR A 334 15.54 5.78 -20.43
N ASP A 335 16.46 5.95 -19.48
CA ASP A 335 17.04 4.81 -18.78
C ASP A 335 16.05 4.20 -17.78
N TYR A 336 15.65 2.96 -18.06
CA TYR A 336 14.76 2.16 -17.20
C TYR A 336 15.50 1.04 -16.45
N SER A 337 16.84 1.01 -16.51
CA SER A 337 17.65 -0.07 -15.93
C SER A 337 17.36 -0.26 -14.44
N ASN A 338 17.32 0.82 -13.67
CA ASN A 338 17.00 0.78 -12.24
C ASN A 338 15.62 0.16 -11.95
N ILE A 339 14.62 0.43 -12.80
CA ILE A 339 13.27 -0.13 -12.64
C ILE A 339 13.27 -1.63 -12.94
N ILE A 340 13.93 -2.01 -14.03
CA ILE A 340 14.02 -3.41 -14.47
C ILE A 340 14.79 -4.23 -13.42
N GLU A 341 15.90 -3.72 -12.91
CA GLU A 341 16.69 -4.33 -11.84
C GLU A 341 15.84 -4.52 -10.58
N PHE A 342 15.18 -3.44 -10.11
CA PHE A 342 14.28 -3.51 -8.95
C PHE A 342 13.21 -4.61 -9.10
N TYR A 343 12.56 -4.70 -10.26
CA TYR A 343 11.52 -5.72 -10.46
C TYR A 343 12.08 -7.14 -10.58
N ASN A 344 13.26 -7.32 -11.17
CA ASN A 344 13.93 -8.63 -11.22
C ASN A 344 14.31 -9.10 -9.81
N GLU A 345 14.82 -8.19 -8.97
CA GLU A 345 15.10 -8.47 -7.56
C GLU A 345 13.81 -8.86 -6.83
N LEU A 346 12.76 -8.05 -6.96
CA LEU A 346 11.49 -8.29 -6.27
C LEU A 346 10.83 -9.60 -6.71
N LYS A 347 10.92 -9.94 -8.00
CA LYS A 347 10.49 -11.23 -8.54
C LYS A 347 11.23 -12.40 -7.87
N THR A 348 12.55 -12.34 -7.85
CA THR A 348 13.42 -13.39 -7.28
C THR A 348 13.10 -13.61 -5.80
N ILE A 349 12.94 -12.51 -5.05
CA ILE A 349 12.56 -12.51 -3.65
C ILE A 349 11.21 -13.22 -3.42
N ILE A 350 10.19 -12.89 -4.22
CA ILE A 350 8.86 -13.50 -4.09
C ILE A 350 8.90 -15.00 -4.42
N GLU A 351 9.63 -15.39 -5.46
CA GLU A 351 9.75 -16.80 -5.88
C GLU A 351 10.47 -17.67 -4.84
N GLN A 352 11.36 -17.09 -4.05
CA GLN A 352 12.20 -17.83 -3.10
C GLN A 352 11.71 -17.77 -1.64
N ASN A 353 10.80 -16.85 -1.29
CA ASN A 353 10.37 -16.65 0.10
C ASN A 353 9.41 -17.71 0.66
N ARG A 354 8.99 -18.70 -0.14
CA ARG A 354 8.07 -19.79 0.27
C ARG A 354 6.79 -19.32 0.97
N ASN A 355 6.32 -18.11 0.65
CA ASN A 355 5.15 -17.43 1.23
C ASN A 355 5.27 -17.13 2.74
N GLU A 356 6.48 -16.97 3.25
CA GLU A 356 6.73 -16.53 4.64
C GLU A 356 6.42 -15.05 4.85
N PHE A 357 6.59 -14.26 3.81
CA PHE A 357 6.07 -12.91 3.70
C PHE A 357 5.42 -12.74 2.32
N CYS A 358 4.62 -11.70 2.17
CA CYS A 358 4.13 -11.31 0.87
C CYS A 358 4.48 -9.87 0.52
N VAL A 359 4.49 -9.57 -0.78
CA VAL A 359 4.74 -8.23 -1.30
C VAL A 359 3.46 -7.67 -1.89
N LEU A 360 3.18 -6.38 -1.70
CA LEU A 360 2.03 -5.68 -2.24
C LEU A 360 2.36 -4.25 -2.63
N ARG A 361 1.62 -3.71 -3.61
CA ARG A 361 1.70 -2.31 -4.01
C ARG A 361 0.51 -1.51 -3.48
N LEU A 362 0.79 -0.36 -2.87
CA LEU A 362 -0.16 0.58 -2.28
C LEU A 362 -0.06 1.98 -2.90
N GLY A 363 -1.11 2.78 -2.69
CA GLY A 363 -1.13 4.21 -2.98
C GLY A 363 -0.94 4.56 -4.46
N SER A 364 -0.34 5.72 -4.70
CA SER A 364 -0.19 6.37 -6.01
C SER A 364 0.76 5.66 -6.98
N GLY A 365 1.47 4.63 -6.52
CA GLY A 365 2.26 3.74 -7.38
C GLY A 365 1.42 2.72 -8.14
N LYS A 366 0.21 2.43 -7.64
CA LYS A 366 -0.70 1.47 -8.28
C LYS A 366 -1.02 1.86 -9.72
N THR A 367 -1.02 0.84 -10.58
CA THR A 367 -1.42 0.93 -11.98
C THR A 367 -2.90 0.58 -12.14
N TYR A 368 -3.39 0.56 -13.38
CA TYR A 368 -4.71 0.04 -13.71
C TYR A 368 -4.90 -1.41 -13.26
N PHE A 369 -3.88 -2.26 -13.37
CA PHE A 369 -3.98 -3.68 -13.02
C PHE A 369 -4.03 -3.93 -11.52
N ASP A 370 -3.44 -3.04 -10.73
CA ASP A 370 -3.48 -3.11 -9.26
C ASP A 370 -4.86 -2.75 -8.67
N ASN A 371 -5.81 -2.32 -9.52
CA ASN A 371 -7.15 -1.86 -9.13
C ASN A 371 -8.27 -2.46 -9.98
N SER A 372 -8.01 -3.47 -10.83
CA SER A 372 -9.03 -3.99 -11.75
C SER A 372 -8.83 -5.47 -12.09
N ILE A 373 -9.87 -6.09 -12.64
CA ILE A 373 -9.81 -7.43 -13.23
C ILE A 373 -9.05 -7.47 -14.57
N GLY A 374 -8.53 -6.34 -15.05
CA GLY A 374 -7.93 -6.24 -16.37
C GLY A 374 -6.73 -7.15 -16.58
N LEU A 375 -5.96 -7.44 -15.52
CA LEU A 375 -4.82 -8.34 -15.60
C LEU A 375 -5.27 -9.78 -15.87
N VAL A 376 -6.40 -10.19 -15.28
CA VAL A 376 -7.01 -11.50 -15.53
C VAL A 376 -7.43 -11.60 -17.00
N LEU A 377 -8.15 -10.60 -17.52
CA LEU A 377 -8.56 -10.58 -18.93
C LEU A 377 -7.36 -10.60 -19.87
N TYR A 378 -6.33 -9.80 -19.58
CA TYR A 378 -5.10 -9.78 -20.38
C TYR A 378 -4.41 -11.15 -20.44
N LYS A 379 -4.27 -11.82 -19.28
CA LYS A 379 -3.63 -13.14 -19.21
C LYS A 379 -4.48 -14.25 -19.82
N SER A 380 -5.81 -14.13 -19.74
CA SER A 380 -6.74 -15.13 -20.27
C SER A 380 -6.91 -15.01 -21.79
N ASN A 381 -7.04 -13.79 -22.31
CA ASN A 381 -7.18 -13.55 -23.75
C ASN A 381 -6.77 -12.10 -24.11
N LYS A 382 -5.58 -11.95 -24.71
CA LYS A 382 -5.01 -10.65 -25.07
C LYS A 382 -5.87 -9.85 -26.05
N GLU A 383 -6.52 -10.51 -27.01
CA GLU A 383 -7.36 -9.83 -28.01
C GLU A 383 -8.68 -9.38 -27.39
N ALA A 384 -9.32 -10.24 -26.59
CA ALA A 384 -10.52 -9.85 -25.84
C ALA A 384 -10.22 -8.68 -24.88
N PHE A 385 -9.05 -8.66 -24.24
CA PHE A 385 -8.63 -7.50 -23.45
C PHE A 385 -8.46 -6.23 -24.30
N LYS A 386 -7.89 -6.32 -25.50
CA LYS A 386 -7.80 -5.18 -26.43
C LYS A 386 -9.18 -4.67 -26.84
N GLN A 387 -10.11 -5.56 -27.15
CA GLN A 387 -11.50 -5.23 -27.46
C GLN A 387 -12.19 -4.60 -26.25
N TYR A 388 -12.03 -5.17 -25.06
CA TYR A 388 -12.54 -4.62 -23.80
C TYR A 388 -12.06 -3.18 -23.58
N ARG A 389 -10.75 -2.92 -23.77
CA ARG A 389 -10.21 -1.55 -23.69
C ARG A 389 -10.84 -0.63 -24.73
N SER A 390 -11.06 -1.11 -25.95
CA SER A 390 -11.68 -0.33 -27.03
C SER A 390 -13.12 0.07 -26.66
N LEU A 391 -13.93 -0.90 -26.22
CA LEU A 391 -15.32 -0.70 -25.79
C LEU A 391 -15.41 0.29 -24.62
N LEU A 392 -14.47 0.20 -23.69
CA LEU A 392 -14.42 1.02 -22.49
C LEU A 392 -13.58 2.30 -22.63
N GLU A 393 -13.04 2.56 -23.82
CA GLU A 393 -12.16 3.70 -24.11
C GLU A 393 -10.92 3.81 -23.19
N LEU A 394 -10.43 2.68 -22.66
CA LEU A 394 -9.32 2.63 -21.71
C LEU A 394 -7.97 2.84 -22.39
N GLY A 395 -7.33 3.96 -22.08
CA GLY A 395 -6.09 4.36 -22.74
C GLY A 395 -6.33 4.95 -24.13
N LYS A 396 -7.51 5.55 -24.36
CA LYS A 396 -7.79 6.37 -25.53
C LYS A 396 -7.15 7.75 -25.36
N ASN A 397 -6.40 8.21 -26.36
CA ASN A 397 -5.81 9.55 -26.32
C ASN A 397 -6.95 10.60 -26.43
N PRO A 398 -7.05 11.56 -25.49
CA PRO A 398 -8.12 12.56 -25.51
C PRO A 398 -8.14 13.43 -26.77
N GLN A 399 -6.98 13.71 -27.36
CA GLN A 399 -6.82 14.55 -28.55
C GLN A 399 -7.05 13.76 -29.83
N THR A 400 -6.30 12.68 -30.05
CA THR A 400 -6.38 11.91 -31.32
C THR A 400 -7.56 10.95 -31.37
N LYS A 401 -8.23 10.70 -30.23
CA LYS A 401 -9.29 9.70 -30.04
C LYS A 401 -8.90 8.26 -30.40
N LYS A 402 -7.61 8.00 -30.68
CA LYS A 402 -7.09 6.66 -30.95
C LYS A 402 -6.78 5.93 -29.66
N LEU A 403 -7.05 4.63 -29.65
CA LEU A 403 -6.62 3.75 -28.57
C LEU A 403 -5.10 3.58 -28.62
N VAL A 404 -4.45 3.61 -27.47
CA VAL A 404 -3.02 3.27 -27.40
C VAL A 404 -2.82 1.80 -27.80
N GLU A 405 -2.05 1.61 -28.86
CA GLU A 405 -1.66 0.28 -29.37
C GLU A 405 -0.75 -0.46 -28.37
N GLY A 406 -0.47 -1.74 -28.58
CA GLY A 406 0.42 -2.55 -27.72
C GLY A 406 0.11 -2.55 -26.22
N ARG A 407 1.14 -2.42 -25.37
CA ARG A 407 1.07 -2.59 -23.90
C ARG A 407 0.32 -1.44 -23.21
N PHE A 408 -0.55 -1.80 -22.25
CA PHE A 408 -1.34 -0.88 -21.43
C PHE A 408 -1.33 -1.35 -19.96
N PRO A 409 -1.34 -0.47 -18.95
CA PRO A 409 -1.27 0.98 -19.05
C PRO A 409 0.11 1.45 -19.52
N THR A 410 0.18 2.61 -20.15
CA THR A 410 1.46 3.20 -20.61
C THR A 410 2.07 4.19 -19.63
N THR A 411 1.36 4.55 -18.56
CA THR A 411 1.82 5.55 -17.60
C THR A 411 2.24 4.90 -16.29
N ARG A 412 3.37 5.35 -15.72
CA ARG A 412 3.87 4.92 -14.40
C ARG A 412 4.25 6.14 -13.58
N THR A 413 4.10 6.03 -12.26
CA THR A 413 4.60 7.02 -11.31
C THR A 413 5.92 6.50 -10.74
N ILE A 414 6.97 7.31 -10.84
CA ILE A 414 8.31 7.01 -10.34
C ILE A 414 8.83 8.19 -9.51
N VAL A 415 9.87 7.96 -8.72
CA VAL A 415 10.67 9.04 -8.14
C VAL A 415 11.54 9.64 -9.23
N GLU A 416 11.51 10.95 -9.41
CA GLU A 416 12.26 11.62 -10.49
C GLU A 416 13.77 11.38 -10.38
N ALA A 417 14.35 11.55 -9.19
CA ALA A 417 15.79 11.47 -8.97
C ALA A 417 16.36 10.05 -9.16
N THR A 418 15.71 9.04 -8.58
CA THR A 418 16.22 7.65 -8.60
C THR A 418 15.68 6.83 -9.76
N LYS A 419 14.62 7.32 -10.41
CA LYS A 419 13.81 6.60 -11.40
C LYS A 419 13.21 5.30 -10.87
N LEU A 420 13.11 5.10 -9.56
CA LEU A 420 12.52 3.89 -8.97
C LEU A 420 10.98 3.99 -8.90
N PRO A 421 10.27 2.84 -8.99
CA PRO A 421 8.83 2.81 -8.73
C PRO A 421 8.53 3.12 -7.27
N ILE A 422 7.27 3.47 -6.99
CA ILE A 422 6.78 3.75 -5.63
C ILE A 422 5.67 2.77 -5.22
N GLY A 423 5.35 2.74 -3.93
CA GLY A 423 4.16 2.05 -3.40
C GLY A 423 4.38 0.62 -2.93
N TRP A 424 5.55 -0.01 -3.11
CA TRP A 424 5.78 -1.38 -2.70
C TRP A 424 6.07 -1.54 -1.21
N ILE A 425 5.38 -2.50 -0.58
CA ILE A 425 5.57 -2.93 0.80
C ILE A 425 5.70 -4.46 0.88
N ALA A 426 6.32 -4.94 1.94
CA ALA A 426 6.29 -6.35 2.33
C ALA A 426 5.50 -6.54 3.63
N LEU A 427 4.76 -7.63 3.75
CA LEU A 427 3.94 -7.99 4.91
C LEU A 427 4.41 -9.33 5.49
N SER A 428 4.48 -9.44 6.81
CA SER A 428 4.71 -10.71 7.50
C SER A 428 4.04 -10.75 8.87
N ASN A 429 3.76 -11.95 9.37
CA ASN A 429 3.39 -12.19 10.75
C ASN A 429 4.61 -12.38 11.68
N ASP A 430 5.83 -12.48 11.12
CA ASP A 430 7.09 -12.44 11.85
C ASP A 430 7.95 -11.27 11.35
N GLY A 431 8.48 -10.46 12.27
CA GLY A 431 9.21 -9.24 11.93
C GLY A 431 10.58 -9.52 11.33
N ASP A 432 11.20 -10.64 11.72
CA ASP A 432 12.56 -10.98 11.28
C ASP A 432 12.59 -11.34 9.79
N LEU A 433 11.45 -11.82 9.26
CA LEU A 433 11.24 -12.09 7.84
C LEU A 433 11.29 -10.83 6.96
N LEU A 434 11.12 -9.64 7.55
CA LEU A 434 11.18 -8.38 6.82
C LEU A 434 12.60 -7.80 6.75
N ASN A 435 13.61 -8.52 7.23
CA ASN A 435 15.01 -8.16 7.03
C ASN A 435 15.49 -8.60 5.63
N PHE A 436 15.17 -7.79 4.63
CA PHE A 436 15.56 -8.03 3.24
C PHE A 436 17.08 -8.10 3.01
N GLU A 437 17.91 -7.48 3.84
CA GLU A 437 19.38 -7.56 3.71
C GLU A 437 19.92 -8.95 4.09
N LEU A 438 19.26 -9.63 5.05
CA LEU A 438 19.54 -11.04 5.35
C LEU A 438 19.16 -11.94 4.18
N TYR A 439 18.00 -11.73 3.55
CA TYR A 439 17.60 -12.48 2.36
C TYR A 439 18.54 -12.21 1.18
N LYS A 440 18.85 -10.95 0.87
CA LYS A 440 19.80 -10.58 -0.20
C LYS A 440 21.15 -11.25 -0.03
N THR A 441 21.67 -11.28 1.20
CA THR A 441 22.95 -11.92 1.51
C THR A 441 22.89 -13.43 1.31
N LYS A 442 21.81 -14.11 1.73
CA LYS A 442 21.61 -15.55 1.56
C LYS A 442 21.41 -15.96 0.09
N ILE A 443 20.69 -15.15 -0.69
CA ILE A 443 20.48 -15.36 -2.13
C ILE A 443 21.81 -15.23 -2.88
N LYS A 444 22.61 -14.19 -2.59
CA LYS A 444 23.94 -13.99 -3.22
C LYS A 444 24.93 -15.11 -2.90
N LYS A 445 24.75 -15.84 -1.80
CA LYS A 445 25.61 -16.96 -1.38
C LYS A 445 25.17 -18.33 -1.92
N ASN A 446 24.09 -18.43 -2.70
CA ASN A 446 23.51 -19.73 -3.13
C ASN A 446 23.27 -20.71 -1.95
N GLU A 447 23.08 -20.20 -0.74
CA GLU A 447 22.80 -21.03 0.43
C GLU A 447 21.33 -21.47 0.40
N SER A 448 21.08 -22.73 0.75
CA SER A 448 19.71 -23.24 0.86
C SER A 448 18.95 -22.43 1.92
N ILE A 449 17.88 -21.76 1.48
CA ILE A 449 16.97 -21.00 2.37
C ILE A 449 16.15 -22.04 3.15
N SER A 450 16.70 -22.50 4.28
CA SER A 450 15.93 -23.14 5.33
C SER A 450 15.48 -22.05 6.29
N PHE A 451 14.29 -21.51 6.04
CA PHE A 451 13.51 -21.02 7.16
C PHE A 451 12.88 -22.26 7.78
N GLN A 452 13.32 -22.57 9.00
CA GLN A 452 12.61 -23.51 9.83
C GLN A 452 11.22 -22.89 10.06
N PRO A 453 10.12 -23.46 9.52
CA PRO A 453 8.83 -23.13 10.08
C PRO A 453 8.94 -23.55 11.54
N LYS A 454 8.74 -22.61 12.48
CA LYS A 454 8.32 -23.03 13.81
C LYS A 454 6.96 -23.68 13.61
N THR A 455 6.97 -24.98 13.33
CA THR A 455 5.87 -25.85 13.66
C THR A 455 5.58 -25.58 15.13
N SER A 456 4.34 -25.21 15.39
CA SER A 456 3.74 -25.22 16.71
C SER A 456 3.87 -26.64 17.26
N THR A 457 4.99 -26.92 17.92
CA THR A 457 5.28 -27.97 18.91
C THR A 457 6.81 -28.09 19.03
N SER A 458 7.42 -27.33 19.93
CA SER A 458 8.52 -27.75 20.82
C SER A 458 9.28 -26.53 21.35
N THR A 459 9.11 -26.31 22.65
CA THR A 459 10.03 -25.66 23.60
C THR A 459 10.56 -24.24 23.30
N PRO A 460 10.29 -23.26 24.18
CA PRO A 460 10.87 -21.94 24.08
C PRO A 460 12.37 -22.00 24.41
N ILE A 461 13.22 -21.58 23.48
CA ILE A 461 14.59 -21.20 23.82
C ILE A 461 14.51 -19.78 24.42
N PRO A 462 15.17 -19.51 25.56
CA PRO A 462 14.75 -18.49 26.51
C PRO A 462 15.09 -17.08 26.03
N ASN A 463 14.17 -16.15 26.26
CA ASN A 463 14.54 -14.77 26.53
C ASN A 463 15.48 -14.79 27.73
N LYS A 464 16.67 -14.21 27.60
CA LYS A 464 17.84 -14.42 28.48
C LYS A 464 17.68 -13.92 29.94
N ASP A 465 16.48 -13.53 30.36
CA ASP A 465 16.21 -12.89 31.66
C ASP A 465 15.13 -13.59 32.51
N PHE A 466 14.59 -14.73 32.06
CA PHE A 466 13.59 -15.49 32.83
C PHE A 466 14.05 -16.92 33.05
N ILE A 467 13.83 -17.41 34.26
CA ILE A 467 14.12 -18.79 34.66
C ILE A 467 12.84 -19.48 35.12
N ILE A 468 12.87 -20.80 35.14
CA ILE A 468 11.74 -21.60 35.59
C ILE A 468 11.78 -21.74 37.11
N ALA A 469 10.63 -21.52 37.76
CA ALA A 469 10.40 -21.82 39.16
C ALA A 469 9.10 -22.62 39.33
N GLU A 470 9.05 -23.47 40.35
CA GLU A 470 7.87 -24.26 40.71
C GLU A 470 7.17 -23.61 41.90
N ILE A 471 5.85 -23.44 41.84
CA ILE A 471 5.06 -22.97 42.98
C ILE A 471 5.02 -24.10 44.02
N ILE A 472 5.59 -23.86 45.19
CA ILE A 472 5.64 -24.83 46.31
C ILE A 472 4.61 -24.54 47.40
N ASN A 473 4.10 -23.31 47.45
CA ASN A 473 3.03 -22.92 48.37
C ASN A 473 2.18 -21.82 47.73
N ASP A 474 1.02 -22.22 47.22
CA ASP A 474 0.03 -21.35 46.58
C ASP A 474 -0.92 -20.66 47.56
N LYS A 475 -0.97 -21.12 48.82
CA LYS A 475 -1.82 -20.57 49.88
C LYS A 475 -1.16 -19.45 50.69
N SER A 476 0.18 -19.32 50.64
CA SER A 476 0.88 -18.23 51.31
C SER A 476 0.65 -16.89 50.59
N LYS A 477 0.64 -15.79 51.34
CA LYS A 477 0.52 -14.42 50.80
C LYS A 477 1.76 -13.62 51.21
N PRO A 478 2.75 -13.42 50.31
CA PRO A 478 2.82 -13.85 48.90
C PRO A 478 3.07 -15.37 48.70
N PRO A 479 2.74 -15.94 47.53
CA PRO A 479 3.04 -17.34 47.21
C PRO A 479 4.54 -17.63 47.26
N ARG A 480 4.94 -18.89 47.50
CA ARG A 480 6.35 -19.30 47.48
C ARG A 480 6.67 -20.18 46.27
N VAL A 481 7.86 -20.00 45.73
CA VAL A 481 8.39 -20.74 44.59
C VAL A 481 9.78 -21.31 44.88
N LYS A 482 10.11 -22.43 44.25
CA LYS A 482 11.45 -23.02 44.23
C LYS A 482 12.05 -22.88 42.84
N ILE A 483 13.27 -22.36 42.74
CA ILE A 483 13.94 -22.15 41.46
C ILE A 483 14.40 -23.50 40.89
N ILE A 484 14.05 -23.76 39.63
CA ILE A 484 14.36 -25.03 38.93
C ILE A 484 15.61 -24.89 38.04
N GLU A 485 15.87 -23.70 37.52
CA GLU A 485 16.96 -23.47 36.54
C GLU A 485 17.78 -22.21 36.87
N GLY A 486 19.07 -22.20 36.52
CA GLY A 486 19.98 -21.06 36.73
C GLY A 486 20.78 -21.07 38.05
N ASP A 487 21.49 -19.98 38.34
CA ASP A 487 22.48 -19.89 39.43
C ASP A 487 21.91 -20.11 40.86
N TYR A 488 20.59 -20.00 41.02
CA TYR A 488 19.89 -20.19 42.30
C TYR A 488 19.05 -21.46 42.35
N THR A 489 19.32 -22.43 41.47
CA THR A 489 18.60 -23.71 41.42
C THR A 489 18.52 -24.37 42.81
N GLY A 490 17.31 -24.78 43.19
CA GLY A 490 17.02 -25.39 44.48
C GLY A 490 16.69 -24.41 45.61
N LYS A 491 16.94 -23.11 45.45
CA LYS A 491 16.57 -22.09 46.45
C LYS A 491 15.08 -21.78 46.40
N GLU A 492 14.51 -21.52 47.57
CA GLU A 492 13.12 -21.08 47.72
C GLU A 492 13.05 -19.58 47.96
N THR A 493 12.07 -18.93 47.35
CA THR A 493 11.80 -17.50 47.58
C THR A 493 10.32 -17.19 47.44
N ILE A 494 9.95 -15.94 47.69
CA ILE A 494 8.59 -15.45 47.49
C ILE A 494 8.36 -15.03 46.04
N LEU A 495 7.16 -15.28 45.53
CA LEU A 495 6.68 -14.83 44.24
C LEU A 495 5.91 -13.51 44.42
N SER A 496 6.58 -12.38 44.19
CA SER A 496 5.98 -11.06 44.35
C SER A 496 5.17 -10.61 43.14
N GLY A 497 4.21 -9.71 43.39
CA GLY A 497 3.47 -9.01 42.34
C GLY A 497 2.28 -9.77 41.75
N VAL A 498 1.95 -10.97 42.25
CA VAL A 498 0.84 -11.78 41.70
C VAL A 498 -0.02 -12.44 42.77
N ARG A 499 -1.33 -12.39 42.56
CA ARG A 499 -2.32 -13.28 43.22
C ARG A 499 -2.61 -14.41 42.24
N LEU A 500 -2.47 -15.66 42.68
CA LEU A 500 -2.64 -16.84 41.81
C LEU A 500 -4.10 -17.10 41.39
N GLU A 501 -5.05 -16.48 42.09
CA GLU A 501 -6.48 -16.52 41.79
C GLU A 501 -6.76 -16.03 40.36
N GLY A 502 -7.30 -16.91 39.51
CA GLY A 502 -7.64 -16.61 38.11
C GLY A 502 -6.62 -17.09 37.06
N PHE A 503 -5.41 -17.51 37.45
CA PHE A 503 -4.39 -18.02 36.51
C PHE A 503 -4.35 -19.55 36.35
N GLY A 504 -5.18 -20.28 37.10
CA GLY A 504 -5.16 -21.75 37.11
C GLY A 504 -3.79 -22.33 37.52
N LEU A 505 -3.09 -21.63 38.42
CA LEU A 505 -1.81 -21.99 38.99
C LEU A 505 -2.03 -22.51 40.41
N LYS A 506 -1.50 -23.69 40.71
CA LYS A 506 -1.58 -24.38 42.00
C LYS A 506 -0.20 -24.89 42.42
N ASN A 507 -0.07 -25.38 43.65
CA ASN A 507 1.13 -26.09 44.09
C ASN A 507 1.57 -27.16 43.04
N GLY A 508 2.85 -27.15 42.68
CA GLY A 508 3.45 -27.94 41.60
C GLY A 508 3.43 -27.32 40.20
N SER A 509 2.78 -26.15 40.02
CA SER A 509 2.77 -25.48 38.71
C SER A 509 4.11 -24.80 38.43
N LYS A 510 4.63 -24.96 37.21
CA LYS A 510 5.84 -24.29 36.76
C LYS A 510 5.51 -22.91 36.17
N VAL A 511 6.34 -21.93 36.48
CA VAL A 511 6.16 -20.52 36.08
C VAL A 511 7.49 -19.92 35.65
N TYR A 512 7.42 -19.00 34.69
CA TYR A 512 8.55 -18.14 34.35
C TYR A 512 8.63 -17.01 35.37
N VAL A 513 9.82 -16.84 35.93
CA VAL A 513 10.09 -15.78 36.90
C VAL A 513 11.35 -15.01 36.55
N GLN A 514 11.37 -13.74 36.94
CA GLN A 514 12.58 -12.92 36.95
C GLN A 514 13.11 -12.83 38.38
N LEU A 515 14.38 -13.16 38.59
CA LEU A 515 14.99 -13.08 39.92
C LEU A 515 15.40 -11.65 40.26
N LEU A 516 15.10 -11.24 41.48
CA LEU A 516 15.64 -10.03 42.08
C LEU A 516 16.71 -10.41 43.10
N VAL A 517 17.95 -10.05 42.79
CA VAL A 517 19.15 -10.41 43.55
C VAL A 517 19.85 -9.13 44.02
N GLU A 518 20.15 -9.05 45.31
CA GLU A 518 20.98 -7.98 45.87
C GLU A 518 22.22 -8.57 46.52
N LYS A 519 23.41 -8.03 46.20
CA LYS A 519 24.70 -8.49 46.76
C LYS A 519 24.89 -10.02 46.70
N LYS A 520 24.49 -10.65 45.59
CA LYS A 520 24.52 -12.12 45.35
C LYS A 520 23.56 -12.96 46.21
N ASN A 521 22.62 -12.34 46.93
CA ASN A 521 21.56 -13.03 47.66
C ASN A 521 20.24 -12.92 46.90
N LEU A 522 19.55 -14.06 46.72
CA LEU A 522 18.21 -14.11 46.14
C LEU A 522 17.21 -13.49 47.13
N ILE A 523 16.56 -12.39 46.73
CA ILE A 523 15.60 -11.67 47.56
C ILE A 523 14.18 -12.16 47.27
N LYS A 524 13.77 -12.14 46.00
CA LYS A 524 12.42 -12.50 45.56
C LYS A 524 12.41 -12.86 44.07
N ALA A 525 11.31 -13.44 43.62
CA ALA A 525 11.04 -13.74 42.23
C ALA A 525 9.78 -12.99 41.78
N ASP A 526 9.82 -12.33 40.63
CA ASP A 526 8.64 -11.69 40.03
C ASP A 526 8.06 -12.59 38.93
N TYR A 527 6.75 -12.84 38.98
CA TYR A 527 6.04 -13.68 38.00
C TYR A 527 6.03 -13.03 36.62
N LYS A 528 6.32 -13.83 35.57
CA LYS A 528 6.39 -13.37 34.17
C LYS A 528 5.53 -14.20 33.23
N GLY A 529 5.08 -15.38 33.65
CA GLY A 529 4.17 -16.20 32.87
C GLY A 529 4.04 -17.61 33.44
N LYS A 530 3.07 -18.36 32.94
CA LYS A 530 2.93 -19.79 33.21
C LYS A 530 3.82 -20.56 32.26
N VAL A 531 4.48 -21.61 32.74
CA VAL A 531 5.14 -22.60 31.88
C VAL A 531 4.05 -23.59 31.47
N GLU A 532 3.85 -23.77 30.16
CA GLU A 532 2.89 -24.75 29.62
C GLU A 532 3.25 -26.18 30.00
#